data_AF-A0A0P7GS72-F1
#
_entry.id   AF-A0A0P7GS72-F1
#
_cell.length_a   1.000
_cell.length_b   1.000
_cell.length_c   1.000
_cell.angle_alpha   90.00
_cell.angle_beta   90.00
_cell.angle_gamma   90.00
#
_symmetry.space_group_name_H-M   'P 1'
#
loop_
_entity.id
_entity.type
_entity.pdbx_description
1 polymer ?
#
loop_
_entity_poly.entity_id
_entity_poly.type
_entity_poly.pdbx_seq_one_letter_code
_entity_poly.pdbx_strand_id
1 'polypeptide(L)'
;MFFDVPMTINSQRVRNVHLTFEDGAVVDFSAEQNEDAIAEVLDTDAGAKRLGELGIGMNRGIDQFTDSILFDEKMGDTVHLALGRAYESNFPDGHEDEANDSAVHVDMITDMSEDSRMEIDGEVVQRNGTFRWEDGFEE
;
A
#
# COMPACT_ATOMS: atom_id res chain seq x y z
N MET A 1 5.01 -6.28 6.93
CA MET A 1 3.99 -6.12 5.88
C MET A 1 4.50 -6.74 4.60
N PHE A 2 3.62 -7.37 3.83
CA PHE A 2 3.96 -8.07 2.59
C PHE A 2 3.15 -7.47 1.44
N PHE A 3 3.80 -7.25 0.30
CA PHE A 3 3.20 -6.69 -0.90
C PHE A 3 3.53 -7.60 -2.08
N ASP A 4 2.51 -8.32 -2.56
CA ASP A 4 2.61 -9.44 -3.49
C ASP A 4 2.17 -9.10 -4.92
N VAL A 5 1.46 -7.98 -5.10
CA VAL A 5 1.12 -7.49 -6.43
C VAL A 5 2.36 -6.85 -7.07
N PRO A 6 2.78 -7.29 -8.27
CA PRO A 6 3.93 -6.72 -8.95
C PRO A 6 3.76 -5.23 -9.25
N MET A 7 4.86 -4.48 -9.13
CA MET A 7 4.87 -3.04 -9.36
C MET A 7 6.11 -2.62 -10.14
N THR A 8 6.11 -1.38 -10.66
CA THR A 8 7.27 -0.81 -11.34
C THR A 8 7.78 0.41 -10.58
N ILE A 9 9.02 0.33 -10.09
CA ILE A 9 9.71 1.39 -9.36
C ILE A 9 10.95 1.76 -10.16
N ASN A 10 11.12 3.04 -10.52
CA ASN A 10 12.28 3.51 -11.31
C ASN A 10 12.54 2.67 -12.58
N SER A 11 11.47 2.27 -13.29
CA SER A 11 11.52 1.39 -14.47
C SER A 11 12.03 -0.04 -14.21
N GLN A 12 12.11 -0.46 -12.94
CA GLN A 12 12.44 -1.81 -12.52
C GLN A 12 11.18 -2.49 -11.99
N ARG A 13 10.92 -3.72 -12.46
CA ARG A 13 9.80 -4.51 -11.96
C ARG A 13 10.15 -5.13 -10.61
N VAL A 14 9.41 -4.78 -9.56
CA VAL A 14 9.63 -5.26 -8.20
C VAL A 14 8.54 -6.26 -7.83
N ARG A 15 8.89 -7.31 -7.07
CA ARG A 15 7.96 -8.36 -6.64
C ARG A 15 8.20 -8.80 -5.20
N ASN A 16 7.12 -9.14 -4.51
CA ASN A 16 7.12 -9.79 -3.20
C ASN A 16 7.95 -9.04 -2.15
N VAL A 17 7.57 -7.78 -1.92
CA VAL A 17 8.27 -6.88 -0.99
C VAL A 17 7.81 -7.16 0.43
N HIS A 18 8.76 -7.32 1.34
CA HIS A 18 8.53 -7.37 2.77
C HIS A 18 9.12 -6.15 3.44
N LEU A 19 8.34 -5.47 4.26
CA LEU A 19 8.79 -4.33 5.09
C LEU A 19 8.48 -4.58 6.56
N THR A 20 9.47 -4.36 7.42
CA THR A 20 9.32 -4.39 8.88
C THR A 20 9.36 -2.97 9.41
N PHE A 21 8.38 -2.61 10.24
CA PHE A 21 8.27 -1.27 10.82
C PHE A 21 8.43 -1.32 12.35
N GLU A 22 9.16 -0.34 12.89
CA GLU A 22 9.22 -0.05 14.32
C GLU A 22 9.12 1.48 14.50
N ASP A 23 8.36 1.92 15.50
CA ASP A 23 8.15 3.35 15.81
C ASP A 23 7.80 4.24 14.60
N GLY A 24 7.02 3.67 13.68
CA GLY A 24 6.50 4.33 12.48
C GLY A 24 7.51 4.45 11.33
N ALA A 25 8.66 3.78 11.39
CA ALA A 25 9.65 3.77 10.32
C ALA A 25 10.05 2.35 9.91
N VAL A 26 10.42 2.17 8.64
CA VAL A 26 11.01 0.91 8.14
C VAL A 26 12.36 0.68 8.80
N VAL A 27 12.52 -0.48 9.45
CA VAL A 27 13.78 -0.93 10.07
C VAL A 27 14.45 -2.08 9.33
N ASP A 28 13.68 -2.82 8.52
CA ASP A 28 14.18 -3.92 7.70
C ASP A 28 13.30 -4.08 6.46
N PHE A 29 13.90 -4.56 5.36
CA PHE A 29 13.19 -4.79 4.11
C PHE A 29 13.81 -5.94 3.32
N SER A 30 13.00 -6.60 2.49
CA SER A 30 13.49 -7.49 1.44
C SER A 30 12.55 -7.53 0.26
N ALA A 31 13.03 -7.99 -0.91
CA ALA A 31 12.17 -8.28 -2.06
C ALA A 31 12.68 -9.50 -2.83
N GLU A 32 11.77 -10.32 -3.37
CA GLU A 32 12.18 -11.46 -4.21
C GLU A 32 12.85 -11.00 -5.52
N GLN A 33 12.40 -9.87 -6.06
CA GLN A 33 12.93 -9.30 -7.29
C GLN A 33 13.21 -7.81 -7.13
N ASN A 34 14.42 -7.39 -7.53
CA ASN A 34 14.88 -6.00 -7.57
C ASN A 34 14.78 -5.27 -6.21
N GLU A 35 15.26 -5.93 -5.14
CA GLU A 35 15.37 -5.35 -3.79
C GLU A 35 16.13 -4.01 -3.74
N ASP A 36 17.16 -3.86 -4.58
CA ASP A 36 17.92 -2.60 -4.70
C ASP A 36 17.03 -1.39 -5.05
N ALA A 37 15.96 -1.59 -5.81
CA ALA A 37 15.02 -0.50 -6.11
C ALA A 37 14.26 -0.02 -4.87
N ILE A 38 13.98 -0.91 -3.91
CA ILE A 38 13.39 -0.55 -2.62
C ILE A 38 14.43 0.16 -1.75
N ALA A 39 15.69 -0.30 -1.77
CA ALA A 39 16.78 0.36 -1.06
C ALA A 39 16.95 1.81 -1.52
N GLU A 40 16.96 2.04 -2.85
CA GLU A 40 17.04 3.39 -3.43
C GLU A 40 15.89 4.31 -2.99
N VAL A 41 14.66 3.78 -2.91
CA VAL A 41 13.51 4.54 -2.39
C VAL A 41 13.76 4.93 -0.94
N LEU A 42 14.10 3.97 -0.07
CA LEU A 42 14.31 4.20 1.36
C LEU A 42 15.49 5.13 1.69
N ASP A 43 16.47 5.22 0.79
CA ASP A 43 17.65 6.10 0.91
C ASP A 43 17.41 7.54 0.39
N THR A 44 16.23 7.83 -0.17
CA THR A 44 15.92 9.14 -0.76
C THR A 44 16.01 10.27 0.27
N ASP A 45 15.31 10.13 1.39
CA ASP A 45 15.27 11.11 2.48
C ASP A 45 14.70 10.48 3.77
N ALA A 46 14.58 11.29 4.83
CA ALA A 46 14.09 10.81 6.12
C ALA A 46 12.61 10.37 6.08
N GLY A 47 11.79 10.98 5.22
CA GLY A 47 10.37 10.67 5.08
C GLY A 47 10.11 9.40 4.27
N ALA A 48 11.04 9.01 3.40
CA ALA A 48 10.92 7.81 2.56
C ALA A 48 10.82 6.49 3.35
N LYS A 49 11.23 6.49 4.63
CA LYS A 49 11.11 5.34 5.54
C LYS A 49 9.79 5.28 6.29
N ARG A 50 8.90 6.25 6.08
CA ARG A 50 7.59 6.37 6.74
C ARG A 50 6.48 6.25 5.70
N LEU A 51 5.29 5.89 6.17
CA LEU A 51 4.11 5.80 5.30
C LEU A 51 3.51 7.19 5.07
N GLY A 52 3.03 7.41 3.85
CA GLY A 52 2.30 8.61 3.45
C GLY A 52 0.82 8.37 3.11
N GLU A 53 0.45 7.13 2.81
CA GLU A 53 -0.92 6.79 2.40
C GLU A 53 -1.31 5.38 2.83
N LEU A 54 -2.58 5.23 3.20
CA LEU A 54 -3.32 3.99 3.15
C LEU A 54 -4.46 4.17 2.15
N GLY A 55 -4.50 3.32 1.13
CA GLY A 55 -5.58 3.29 0.17
C GLY A 55 -6.22 1.91 0.08
N ILE A 56 -7.52 1.94 -0.19
CA ILE A 56 -8.36 0.75 -0.27
C ILE A 56 -9.04 0.79 -1.63
N GLY A 57 -8.75 -0.20 -2.47
CA GLY A 57 -9.37 -0.31 -3.77
C GLY A 57 -10.83 -0.73 -3.66
N MET A 58 -11.65 -0.25 -4.59
CA MET A 58 -13.11 -0.44 -4.59
C MET A 58 -13.69 -0.70 -5.98
N ASN A 59 -12.85 -0.70 -7.01
CA ASN A 59 -13.28 -0.83 -8.40
C ASN A 59 -13.50 -2.31 -8.76
N ARG A 60 -14.76 -2.72 -8.82
CA ARG A 60 -15.20 -4.07 -9.24
C ARG A 60 -15.11 -4.30 -10.76
N GLY A 61 -14.81 -3.27 -11.54
CA GLY A 61 -14.72 -3.35 -13.00
C GLY A 61 -13.34 -3.74 -13.53
N ILE A 62 -12.35 -3.90 -12.65
CA ILE A 62 -10.99 -4.34 -12.98
C ILE A 62 -10.72 -5.59 -12.16
N ASP A 63 -10.61 -6.72 -12.84
CA ASP A 63 -10.56 -8.08 -12.26
C ASP A 63 -9.26 -8.82 -12.59
N GLN A 64 -8.27 -8.11 -13.12
CA GLN A 64 -6.96 -8.65 -13.47
C GLN A 64 -5.88 -7.59 -13.27
N PHE A 65 -4.70 -8.02 -12.80
CA PHE A 65 -3.55 -7.13 -12.69
C PHE A 65 -3.10 -6.64 -14.06
N THR A 66 -2.84 -5.34 -14.13
CA THR A 66 -2.53 -4.63 -15.37
C THR A 66 -1.06 -4.26 -15.51
N ASP A 67 -0.25 -4.50 -14.47
CA ASP A 67 1.14 -3.99 -14.32
C ASP A 67 1.18 -2.45 -14.39
N SER A 68 0.07 -1.79 -14.03
CA SER A 68 -0.08 -0.34 -13.98
C SER A 68 -0.65 0.05 -12.63
N ILE A 69 0.20 0.69 -11.82
CA ILE A 69 -0.13 1.11 -10.45
C ILE A 69 -1.47 1.85 -10.37
N LEU A 70 -1.75 2.74 -11.33
CA LEU A 70 -2.96 3.54 -11.40
C LEU A 70 -4.27 2.72 -11.43
N PHE A 71 -4.23 1.53 -12.03
CA PHE A 71 -5.39 0.64 -12.11
C PHE A 71 -5.36 -0.37 -10.97
N ASP A 72 -4.19 -0.96 -10.71
CA ASP A 72 -4.04 -2.05 -9.76
C ASP A 72 -4.33 -1.60 -8.32
N GLU A 73 -3.97 -0.36 -7.95
CA GLU A 73 -4.27 0.22 -6.62
C GLU A 73 -5.77 0.50 -6.40
N LYS A 74 -6.57 0.50 -7.47
CA LYS A 74 -8.01 0.83 -7.40
C LYS A 74 -8.89 -0.41 -7.40
N MET A 75 -8.37 -1.59 -7.70
CA MET A 75 -9.13 -2.85 -7.79
C MET A 75 -9.87 -3.17 -6.47
N GLY A 76 -11.09 -3.68 -6.55
CA GLY A 76 -11.91 -3.94 -5.34
C GLY A 76 -11.28 -4.88 -4.32
N ASP A 77 -10.32 -5.70 -4.76
CA ASP A 77 -9.66 -6.73 -3.98
C ASP A 77 -8.20 -6.36 -3.69
N THR A 78 -7.86 -5.06 -3.67
CA THR A 78 -6.52 -4.59 -3.34
C THR A 78 -6.51 -3.54 -2.24
N VAL A 79 -5.43 -3.53 -1.47
CA VAL A 79 -5.08 -2.48 -0.50
C VAL A 79 -3.66 -2.04 -0.81
N HIS A 80 -3.39 -0.73 -0.70
CA HIS A 80 -2.05 -0.21 -0.90
C HIS A 80 -1.60 0.68 0.24
N LEU A 81 -0.28 0.72 0.41
CA LEU A 81 0.41 1.63 1.30
C LEU A 81 1.49 2.34 0.52
N ALA A 82 1.59 3.66 0.68
CA ALA A 82 2.65 4.45 0.06
C ALA A 82 3.78 4.72 1.07
N LEU A 83 5.02 4.47 0.67
CA LEU A 83 6.19 5.06 1.35
C LEU A 83 6.39 6.51 0.89
N GLY A 84 6.84 7.36 1.82
CA GLY A 84 7.15 8.75 1.54
C GLY A 84 5.94 9.67 1.70
N ARG A 85 5.84 10.65 0.82
CA ARG A 85 5.05 11.87 0.97
C ARG A 85 3.57 11.57 1.20
N ALA A 86 2.98 12.18 2.22
CA ALA A 86 1.53 12.18 2.39
C ALA A 86 0.90 13.36 1.63
N TYR A 87 -0.35 13.21 1.20
CA TYR A 87 -1.12 14.32 0.66
C TYR A 87 -1.68 15.18 1.80
N GLU A 88 -1.32 16.46 1.86
CA GLU A 88 -1.81 17.40 2.88
C GLU A 88 -3.35 17.48 2.92
N SER A 89 -4.01 17.27 1.79
CA SER A 89 -5.48 17.22 1.69
C SER A 89 -6.15 16.10 2.49
N ASN A 90 -5.38 15.12 2.97
CA ASN A 90 -5.87 14.02 3.79
C ASN A 90 -5.83 14.36 5.30
N PHE A 91 -5.29 15.53 5.66
CA PHE A 91 -5.21 16.00 7.03
C PHE A 91 -6.32 17.03 7.32
N PRO A 92 -6.83 17.09 8.56
CA PRO A 92 -7.75 18.16 8.96
C PRO A 92 -7.11 19.55 8.85
N ASP A 93 -7.93 20.58 8.61
CA ASP A 93 -7.47 21.98 8.57
C ASP A 93 -6.61 22.32 9.81
N GLY A 94 -5.39 22.82 9.57
CA GLY A 94 -4.42 23.18 10.61
C GLY A 94 -3.51 22.03 11.09
N HIS A 95 -3.63 20.85 10.51
CA HIS A 95 -2.78 19.67 10.79
C HIS A 95 -1.97 19.22 9.56
N GLU A 96 -1.90 20.03 8.51
CA GLU A 96 -1.17 19.72 7.28
C GLU A 96 0.33 19.53 7.55
N ASP A 97 0.88 20.23 8.55
CA ASP A 97 2.28 20.09 9.00
C ASP A 97 2.59 18.70 9.62
N GLU A 98 1.57 17.89 9.92
CA GLU A 98 1.74 16.51 10.38
C GLU A 98 1.91 15.51 9.22
N ALA A 99 1.68 15.95 7.98
CA ALA A 99 1.88 15.14 6.79
C ALA A 99 3.35 14.70 6.68
N ASN A 100 3.56 13.42 6.34
CA ASN A 100 4.91 12.92 6.07
C ASN A 100 5.49 13.66 4.85
N ASP A 101 6.61 14.36 5.04
CA ASP A 101 7.29 15.09 3.96
C ASP A 101 8.41 14.23 3.36
N SER A 102 8.40 14.08 2.04
CA SER A 102 9.37 13.29 1.29
C SER A 102 9.35 13.67 -0.19
N ALA A 103 10.47 13.43 -0.89
CA ALA A 103 10.57 13.60 -2.33
C ALA A 103 9.93 12.44 -3.12
N VAL A 104 9.66 11.31 -2.47
CA VAL A 104 9.05 10.11 -3.08
C VAL A 104 7.63 9.88 -2.57
N HIS A 105 6.83 9.21 -3.38
CA HIS A 105 5.54 8.63 -3.02
C HIS A 105 5.43 7.33 -3.81
N VAL A 106 5.60 6.20 -3.13
CA VAL A 106 5.74 4.88 -3.77
C VAL A 106 4.72 3.92 -3.20
N ASP A 107 3.67 3.68 -3.97
CA ASP A 107 2.61 2.73 -3.67
C ASP A 107 3.08 1.28 -3.83
N MET A 108 2.81 0.48 -2.82
CA MET A 108 2.98 -0.97 -2.84
C MET A 108 1.63 -1.60 -2.50
N ILE A 109 1.25 -2.61 -3.28
CA ILE A 109 -0.10 -3.18 -3.27
C ILE A 109 -0.05 -4.60 -2.69
N THR A 110 -1.02 -4.92 -1.85
CA THR A 110 -1.32 -6.29 -1.41
C THR A 110 -2.63 -6.75 -2.04
N ASP A 111 -2.65 -7.99 -2.50
CA ASP A 111 -3.86 -8.68 -2.91
C ASP A 111 -4.66 -9.07 -1.66
N MET A 112 -5.97 -8.83 -1.72
CA MET A 112 -6.93 -9.12 -0.67
C MET A 112 -7.97 -10.16 -1.12
N SER A 113 -7.86 -10.74 -2.31
CA SER A 113 -8.88 -11.63 -2.88
C SER A 113 -9.04 -12.98 -2.17
N GLU A 114 -7.99 -13.51 -1.52
CA GLU A 114 -8.00 -14.83 -0.89
C GLU A 114 -7.35 -14.81 0.50
N ASP A 115 -7.90 -15.62 1.43
CA ASP A 115 -7.43 -15.81 2.81
C ASP A 115 -7.07 -14.50 3.55
N SER A 116 -7.82 -13.43 3.27
CA SER A 116 -7.53 -12.07 3.73
C SER A 116 -8.63 -11.51 4.64
N ARG A 117 -8.24 -10.57 5.49
CA ARG A 117 -9.19 -9.73 6.22
C ARG A 117 -8.63 -8.35 6.49
N MET A 118 -9.49 -7.35 6.45
CA MET A 118 -9.22 -6.01 6.98
C MET A 118 -10.01 -5.81 8.27
N GLU A 119 -9.32 -5.40 9.33
CA GLU A 119 -9.89 -5.21 10.65
C GLU A 119 -9.56 -3.79 11.16
N ILE A 120 -10.57 -3.09 11.66
CA ILE A 120 -10.45 -1.74 12.23
C ILE A 120 -11.01 -1.82 13.65
N ASP A 121 -10.19 -1.49 14.66
CA ASP A 121 -10.57 -1.48 16.07
C ASP A 121 -11.26 -2.78 16.57
N GLY A 122 -10.84 -3.94 16.05
CA GLY A 122 -11.44 -5.23 16.40
C GLY A 122 -12.61 -5.66 15.51
N GLU A 123 -13.07 -4.79 14.61
CA GLU A 123 -14.17 -5.07 13.70
C GLU A 123 -13.67 -5.43 12.31
N VAL A 124 -14.09 -6.60 11.80
CA VAL A 124 -13.78 -7.00 10.42
C VAL A 124 -14.65 -6.19 9.47
N VAL A 125 -14.02 -5.43 8.57
CA VAL A 125 -14.69 -4.57 7.58
C VAL A 125 -14.62 -5.12 6.16
N GLN A 126 -13.63 -5.98 5.87
CA GLN A 126 -13.46 -6.68 4.59
C GLN A 126 -12.97 -8.12 4.82
N ARG A 127 -13.48 -9.07 4.04
CA ARG A 127 -13.06 -10.49 3.98
C ARG A 127 -12.87 -10.87 2.53
N ASN A 128 -11.70 -11.39 2.15
CA ASN A 128 -11.45 -11.84 0.78
C ASN A 128 -11.91 -10.80 -0.28
N GLY A 129 -11.52 -9.54 -0.08
CA GLY A 129 -11.91 -8.41 -0.95
C GLY A 129 -13.36 -7.92 -0.82
N THR A 130 -14.23 -8.67 -0.14
CA THR A 130 -15.66 -8.35 0.03
C THR A 130 -15.89 -7.52 1.29
N PHE A 131 -16.54 -6.38 1.17
CA PHE A 131 -16.84 -5.48 2.29
C PHE A 131 -18.11 -5.92 3.04
N ARG A 132 -18.21 -5.55 4.33
CA ARG A 132 -19.34 -5.92 5.21
C ARG A 132 -20.74 -5.47 4.74
N TRP A 133 -20.82 -4.57 3.75
CA TRP A 133 -22.07 -4.08 3.17
C TRP A 133 -22.36 -4.68 1.78
N GLU A 134 -21.49 -5.53 1.27
CA GLU A 134 -21.68 -6.25 0.00
C GLU A 134 -22.27 -7.65 0.27
N ASP A 135 -22.93 -8.20 -0.75
CA ASP A 135 -23.40 -9.57 -0.72
C ASP A 135 -22.20 -10.53 -0.66
N GLY A 136 -22.32 -11.64 0.09
CA GLY A 136 -21.27 -12.65 0.21
C GLY A 136 -20.21 -12.39 1.30
N PHE A 137 -20.34 -11.34 2.11
CA PHE A 137 -19.35 -11.02 3.15
C PHE A 137 -19.08 -12.16 4.15
N GLU A 138 -20.08 -12.97 4.49
CA GLU A 138 -19.95 -14.07 5.47
C GLU A 138 -19.55 -15.41 4.81
N GLU A 139 -19.40 -15.45 3.49
CA GLU A 139 -18.99 -16.64 2.73
C GLU A 139 -17.47 -16.84 2.75
#